data_AF-A0A6M0ASH0-F1
#
_entry.id   AF-A0A6M0ASH0-F1
#
_cell.length_a   1.000
_cell.length_b   1.000
_cell.length_c   1.000
_cell.angle_alpha   90.00
_cell.angle_beta   90.00
_cell.angle_gamma   90.00
#
_symmetry.space_group_name_H-M   'P 1'
#
loop_
_entity.id
_entity.type
_entity.pdbx_description
1 polymer ?
#
loop_
_entity_poly.entity_id
_entity_poly.type
_entity_poly.pdbx_seq_one_letter_code
_entity_poly.pdbx_strand_id
1 'polypeptide(L)'
;EILANWRIKIEESEDLTEDERELIMNLSPAYLRWREETLEQGNLEGQRLMVENLLAGRFGTVDLELSRTIEPLMQLPITDRTQVLLNLSNLSRQELLERFRDSRSD
;
A
#
# COMPACT_ATOMS: atom_id res chain seq x y z
N GLU A 1 15.13 13.08 -2.89
CA GLU A 1 15.67 14.05 -1.91
C GLU A 1 15.97 15.45 -2.46
N ILE A 2 16.29 15.64 -3.75
CA ILE A 2 16.53 16.98 -4.33
C ILE A 2 15.28 17.87 -4.20
N LEU A 3 14.12 17.46 -4.69
CA LEU A 3 12.90 18.30 -4.66
C LEU A 3 12.41 18.65 -3.24
N ALA A 4 12.62 17.77 -2.26
CA ALA A 4 12.29 18.04 -0.86
C ALA A 4 13.22 19.13 -0.26
N ASN A 5 14.52 19.06 -0.56
CA ASN A 5 15.48 20.10 -0.18
C ASN A 5 15.19 21.44 -0.88
N TRP A 6 14.73 21.42 -2.13
CA TRP A 6 14.27 22.63 -2.83
C TRP A 6 13.04 23.22 -2.14
N ARG A 7 12.08 22.39 -1.69
CA ARG A 7 10.90 22.88 -0.95
C ARG A 7 11.23 23.51 0.39
N ILE A 8 12.17 22.94 1.16
CA ILE A 8 12.64 23.55 2.43
C ILE A 8 13.26 24.93 2.15
N LYS A 9 14.11 25.03 1.13
CA LYS A 9 14.69 26.32 0.71
C LYS A 9 13.65 27.35 0.28
N ILE A 10 12.58 26.90 -0.38
CA ILE A 10 11.51 27.75 -0.93
C ILE A 10 10.52 28.20 0.16
N GLU A 11 10.19 27.34 1.12
CA GLU A 11 9.33 27.69 2.28
C GLU A 11 10.04 28.66 3.25
N GLU A 12 11.39 28.68 3.25
CA GLU A 12 12.21 29.56 4.10
C GLU A 12 12.62 30.87 3.40
N SER A 13 12.45 31.02 2.07
CA SER A 13 12.91 32.18 1.31
C SER A 13 11.78 33.16 0.95
N GLU A 14 11.88 34.42 1.41
CA GLU A 14 10.92 35.49 1.05
C GLU A 14 11.16 36.08 -0.37
N ASP A 15 12.35 35.93 -0.95
CA ASP A 15 12.75 36.48 -2.26
C ASP A 15 12.86 35.39 -3.34
N LEU A 16 11.70 34.90 -3.83
CA LEU A 16 11.64 34.01 -4.99
C LEU A 16 11.53 34.80 -6.30
N THR A 17 12.40 34.49 -7.26
CA THR A 17 12.34 35.02 -8.64
C THR A 17 11.12 34.49 -9.40
N GLU A 18 10.73 35.16 -10.48
CA GLU A 18 9.58 34.75 -11.31
C GLU A 18 9.77 33.35 -11.91
N ASP A 19 10.98 33.03 -12.37
CA ASP A 19 11.33 31.72 -12.91
C ASP A 19 11.20 30.61 -11.84
N GLU A 20 11.58 30.91 -10.58
CA GLU A 20 11.40 29.98 -9.46
C GLU A 20 9.93 29.77 -9.11
N ARG A 21 9.10 30.83 -9.17
CA ARG A 21 7.64 30.73 -9.00
C ARG A 21 6.99 29.90 -10.09
N GLU A 22 7.38 30.10 -11.35
CA GLU A 22 6.87 29.33 -12.50
C GLU A 22 7.29 27.85 -12.42
N LEU A 23 8.54 27.59 -12.02
CA LEU A 23 9.04 26.23 -11.78
C LEU A 23 8.26 25.53 -10.67
N ILE A 24 7.93 26.23 -9.57
CA ILE A 24 7.07 25.71 -8.49
C ILE A 24 5.68 25.37 -9.03
N MET A 25 5.03 26.27 -9.78
CA MET A 25 3.68 26.03 -10.31
C MET A 25 3.63 24.84 -11.27
N ASN A 26 4.69 24.61 -12.05
CA ASN A 26 4.75 23.54 -13.04
C ASN A 26 5.16 22.17 -12.45
N LEU A 27 6.10 22.14 -11.50
CA LEU A 27 6.61 20.89 -10.93
C LEU A 27 5.83 20.43 -9.69
N SER A 28 5.20 21.35 -8.94
CA SER A 28 4.47 21.02 -7.71
C SER A 28 3.35 19.99 -7.95
N PRO A 29 2.47 20.11 -8.97
CA PRO A 29 1.39 19.14 -9.15
C PRO A 29 1.87 17.74 -9.53
N ALA A 30 2.87 17.65 -10.42
CA ALA A 30 3.43 16.36 -10.84
C ALA A 30 4.18 15.67 -9.71
N TYR A 31 4.96 16.42 -8.93
CA TYR A 31 5.66 15.90 -7.76
C TYR A 31 4.70 15.49 -6.64
N LEU A 32 3.66 16.29 -6.36
CA LEU A 32 2.66 15.95 -5.35
C LEU A 32 1.95 14.65 -5.69
N ARG A 33 1.52 14.48 -6.94
CA ARG A 33 0.95 13.21 -7.42
C ARG A 33 1.92 12.06 -7.27
N TRP A 34 3.16 12.22 -7.76
CA TRP A 34 4.18 11.17 -7.63
C TRP A 34 4.44 10.79 -6.16
N ARG A 35 4.46 11.77 -5.26
CA ARG A 35 4.67 11.56 -3.82
C ARG A 35 3.48 10.81 -3.21
N GLU A 36 2.25 11.20 -3.53
CA GLU A 36 1.04 10.53 -3.07
C GLU A 36 1.00 9.09 -3.56
N GLU A 37 1.22 8.86 -4.87
CA GLU A 37 1.29 7.53 -5.47
C GLU A 37 2.37 6.66 -4.81
N THR A 38 3.55 7.22 -4.56
CA THR A 38 4.65 6.51 -3.90
C THR A 38 4.31 6.14 -2.46
N LEU A 39 3.65 7.04 -1.71
CA LEU A 39 3.20 6.76 -0.35
C LEU A 39 2.10 5.69 -0.32
N GLU A 40 1.15 5.75 -1.25
CA GLU A 40 0.09 4.76 -1.39
C GLU A 40 0.67 3.38 -1.74
N GLN A 41 1.60 3.31 -2.70
CA GLN A 41 2.31 2.08 -3.06
C GLN A 41 3.07 1.51 -1.87
N GLY A 42 3.82 2.34 -1.13
CA GLY A 42 4.55 1.90 0.06
C GLY A 42 3.62 1.35 1.15
N ASN A 43 2.46 1.98 1.33
CA ASN A 43 1.44 1.51 2.28
C ASN A 43 0.83 0.17 1.84
N LEU A 44 0.50 0.02 0.55
CA LEU A 44 -0.02 -1.24 0.00
C LEU A 44 0.99 -2.38 0.14
N GLU A 45 2.26 -2.14 -0.19
CA GLU A 45 3.32 -3.15 -0.06
C GLU A 45 3.56 -3.54 1.41
N GLY A 46 3.57 -2.57 2.32
CA GLY A 46 3.67 -2.83 3.75
C GLY A 46 2.51 -3.67 4.29
N GLN A 47 1.28 -3.39 3.84
CA GLN A 47 0.11 -4.19 4.20
C GLN A 47 0.17 -5.60 3.61
N ARG A 48 0.62 -5.73 2.35
CA ARG A 48 0.81 -7.03 1.69
C ARG A 48 1.81 -7.89 2.46
N LEU A 49 2.94 -7.31 2.86
CA LEU A 49 3.96 -7.99 3.67
C LEU A 49 3.43 -8.37 5.06
N MET A 50 2.63 -7.51 5.69
CA MET A 50 1.98 -7.83 6.98
C MET A 50 1.05 -9.04 6.82
N VAL A 51 0.22 -9.07 5.79
CA VAL A 51 -0.68 -10.19 5.48
C VAL A 51 0.13 -11.48 5.28
N GLU A 52 1.18 -11.43 4.45
CA GLU A 52 2.06 -12.58 4.19
C GLU A 52 2.64 -13.15 5.49
N ASN A 53 3.16 -12.28 6.36
CA ASN A 53 3.75 -12.70 7.64
C ASN A 53 2.71 -13.28 8.61
N LEU A 54 1.50 -12.74 8.64
CA LEU A 54 0.41 -13.28 9.47
C LEU A 54 -0.03 -14.66 8.99
N LEU A 55 -0.20 -14.83 7.68
CA LEU A 55 -0.49 -16.13 7.08
C LEU A 55 0.62 -17.12 7.35
N ALA A 56 1.89 -16.68 7.25
CA ALA A 56 3.03 -17.52 7.54
C ALA A 56 3.08 -17.94 9.03
N GLY A 57 2.88 -16.97 9.93
CA GLY A 57 2.84 -17.23 11.37
C GLY A 57 1.70 -18.16 11.78
N ARG A 58 0.57 -18.14 11.06
CA ARG A 58 -0.61 -18.96 11.35
C ARG A 58 -0.55 -20.36 10.74
N PHE A 59 -0.15 -20.47 9.47
CA PHE A 59 -0.26 -21.70 8.68
C PHE A 59 1.09 -22.34 8.33
N GLY A 60 2.21 -21.71 8.68
CA GLY A 60 3.56 -22.17 8.33
C GLY A 60 4.06 -21.51 7.04
N THR A 61 4.60 -22.27 6.10
CA THR A 61 5.08 -21.67 4.85
C THR A 61 3.91 -21.21 3.97
N VAL A 62 4.02 -20.02 3.37
CA VAL A 62 3.08 -19.53 2.36
C VAL A 62 3.39 -20.20 1.02
N ASP A 63 2.71 -21.32 0.76
CA ASP A 63 2.78 -22.02 -0.51
C ASP A 63 1.99 -21.31 -1.63
N LEU A 64 2.02 -21.90 -2.83
CA LEU A 64 1.36 -21.32 -4.00
C LEU A 64 -0.16 -21.17 -3.83
N GLU A 65 -0.83 -22.05 -3.08
CA GLU A 65 -2.28 -21.93 -2.85
C GLU A 65 -2.58 -20.77 -1.92
N LEU A 66 -1.83 -20.66 -0.82
CA LEU A 66 -2.02 -19.59 0.15
C LEU A 66 -1.61 -18.23 -0.44
N SER A 67 -0.54 -18.18 -1.23
CA SER A 67 -0.09 -16.98 -1.93
C SER A 67 -1.18 -16.39 -2.84
N ARG A 68 -1.95 -17.24 -3.53
CA ARG A 68 -3.06 -16.82 -4.39
C ARG A 68 -4.22 -16.17 -3.64
N THR A 69 -4.32 -16.35 -2.33
CA THR A 69 -5.36 -15.69 -1.50
C THR A 69 -4.97 -14.28 -1.08
N ILE A 70 -3.69 -13.91 -1.16
CA ILE A 70 -3.20 -12.60 -0.69
C ILE A 70 -3.83 -11.49 -1.52
N GLU A 71 -3.81 -11.60 -2.84
CA GLU A 71 -4.34 -10.55 -3.73
C GLU A 71 -5.86 -10.33 -3.52
N PRO A 72 -6.73 -11.37 -3.57
CA PRO A 72 -8.13 -11.21 -3.21
C PRO A 72 -8.36 -10.63 -1.81
N LEU A 73 -7.55 -11.02 -0.82
CA LEU A 73 -7.64 -10.48 0.54
C LEU A 73 -7.22 -9.00 0.60
N MET A 74 -6.24 -8.59 -0.20
CA MET A 74 -5.78 -7.20 -0.31
C MET A 74 -6.79 -6.29 -1.01
N GLN A 75 -7.61 -6.83 -1.91
CA GLN A 75 -8.68 -6.10 -2.62
C GLN A 75 -9.94 -5.89 -1.77
N LEU A 76 -10.06 -6.58 -0.63
CA LEU A 76 -11.17 -6.35 0.30
C LEU A 76 -11.12 -4.93 0.88
N PRO A 77 -12.29 -4.33 1.18
CA PRO A 77 -12.35 -3.14 2.02
C PRO A 77 -11.55 -3.35 3.31
N ILE A 78 -10.86 -2.30 3.76
CA ILE A 78 -9.94 -2.40 4.90
C ILE A 78 -10.59 -2.99 6.16
N THR A 79 -11.87 -2.67 6.40
CA THR A 79 -12.66 -3.22 7.51
C THR A 79 -12.84 -4.73 7.39
N ASP A 80 -13.25 -5.22 6.22
CA ASP A 80 -13.52 -6.63 5.98
C ASP A 80 -12.22 -7.45 6.05
N ARG A 81 -11.15 -6.92 5.45
CA ARG A 81 -9.81 -7.49 5.54
C ARG A 81 -9.35 -7.59 6.99
N THR A 82 -9.51 -6.52 7.78
CA THR A 82 -9.13 -6.51 9.21
C THR A 82 -9.91 -7.57 9.98
N GLN A 83 -11.22 -7.73 9.72
CA GLN A 83 -12.02 -8.79 10.33
C GLN A 83 -11.53 -10.18 9.95
N VAL A 84 -11.12 -10.43 8.70
CA VAL A 84 -10.52 -11.71 8.32
C VAL A 84 -9.23 -11.96 9.10
N LEU A 85 -8.34 -10.96 9.15
CA LEU A 85 -7.04 -11.06 9.81
C LEU A 85 -7.16 -11.31 11.32
N LEU A 86 -8.07 -10.63 12.02
CA LEU A 86 -8.33 -10.86 13.45
C LEU A 86 -8.91 -12.24 13.73
N ASN A 87 -9.69 -12.78 12.79
CA ASN A 87 -10.29 -14.12 12.88
C ASN A 87 -9.36 -15.24 12.40
N LEU A 88 -8.14 -14.94 11.92
CA LEU A 88 -7.20 -15.96 11.43
C LEU A 88 -6.88 -17.03 12.49
N SER A 89 -6.90 -16.67 13.79
CA SER A 89 -6.71 -17.60 14.90
C SER A 89 -7.80 -18.66 15.02
N ASN A 90 -8.99 -18.40 14.47
CA ASN A 90 -10.14 -19.30 14.47
C ASN A 90 -10.34 -20.00 13.11
N LEU A 91 -9.75 -19.46 12.04
CA LEU A 91 -9.81 -20.04 10.70
C LEU A 91 -8.77 -21.15 10.51
N SER A 92 -9.19 -22.23 9.85
CA SER A 92 -8.30 -23.21 9.26
C SER A 92 -7.80 -22.77 7.88
N ARG A 93 -6.71 -23.39 7.42
CA ARG A 93 -6.16 -23.14 6.07
C ARG A 93 -7.21 -23.42 4.99
N GLN A 94 -7.96 -24.52 5.12
CA GLN A 94 -8.95 -24.91 4.11
C GLN A 94 -10.13 -23.94 4.04
N GLU A 95 -10.64 -23.48 5.19
CA GLU A 95 -11.72 -22.48 5.22
C GLU A 95 -11.29 -21.15 4.60
N LEU A 96 -10.04 -20.72 4.86
CA LEU A 96 -9.48 -19.54 4.21
C LEU A 96 -9.40 -19.71 2.69
N LEU A 97 -8.87 -20.84 2.22
CA LEU A 97 -8.76 -21.13 0.79
C LEU A 97 -10.13 -21.19 0.11
N GLU A 98 -11.12 -21.82 0.74
CA GLU A 98 -12.47 -21.91 0.18
C GLU A 98 -13.13 -20.53 0.09
N ARG A 99 -12.94 -19.68 1.12
CA ARG A 99 -13.47 -18.32 1.13
C ARG A 99 -12.97 -17.46 -0.04
N PHE A 100 -11.72 -17.66 -0.46
CA PHE A 100 -11.10 -16.92 -1.57
C PHE A 100 -11.01 -17.73 -2.87
N ARG A 101 -11.68 -18.89 -2.93
CA ARG A 101 -11.72 -19.72 -4.13
C ARG A 101 -12.71 -19.17 -5.16
N ASP A 102 -13.79 -18.53 -4.72
CA ASP A 102 -14.85 -17.99 -5.58
C ASP A 102 -14.52 -16.61 -6.17
N SER A 103 -13.51 -15.91 -5.63
CA SER A 103 -12.93 -14.68 -6.20
C SER A 103 -12.25 -14.89 -7.57
N ARG A 104 -12.26 -16.12 -8.09
CA ARG A 104 -11.65 -16.55 -9.36
C ARG A 104 -12.62 -16.65 -10.54
N SER A 105 -13.90 -16.34 -10.35
CA SER A 105 -14.94 -16.62 -11.36
C SER A 105 -15.37 -15.43 -12.23
N ASP A 106 -14.72 -14.27 -12.14
CA ASP A 106 -14.95 -13.13 -13.05
C ASP A 106 -13.69 -12.80 -13.87
#